data_AF-A0A352NDH0-F1
#
_entry.id   AF-A0A352NDH0-F1
#
_cell.length_a   1.000
_cell.length_b   1.000
_cell.length_c   1.000
_cell.angle_alpha   90.00
_cell.angle_beta   90.00
_cell.angle_gamma   90.00
#
_symmetry.space_group_name_H-M   'P 1'
#
loop_
_entity.id
_entity.type
_entity.pdbx_description
1 polymer ?
#
loop_
_entity_poly.entity_id
_entity_poly.type
_entity_poly.pdbx_seq_one_letter_code
_entity_poly.pdbx_strand_id
1 'polypeptide(L)'
;MKFLGFKRKDSSVGVRNHVLILPSCACASETCRVVASQVLGTKNVIINVGCSDVTANTEMTQRVLTGFALNANVFGVVVIGLGCETVGHRELAEKIRMLSDKPVVSFGIQEEGGTIKTAALAVEAARKMVEEASKLQKVECDASDLFVAIECGGSDATSGIASNPAVGSMADKIYDLGGTTMMSETVEFIGAEHVLAKRGETPEIHDQIIRICE
;
A
#
# COMPACT_ATOMS: atom_id res chain seq x y z
N MET A 1 -16.99 9.07 -16.77
CA MET A 1 -15.76 9.90 -16.89
C MET A 1 -14.59 8.97 -17.21
N LYS A 2 -13.56 9.41 -17.93
CA LYS A 2 -12.40 8.58 -18.28
C LYS A 2 -11.10 9.17 -17.75
N PHE A 3 -10.11 8.32 -17.46
CA PHE A 3 -8.76 8.74 -17.06
C PHE A 3 -7.68 7.81 -17.64
N LEU A 4 -6.43 8.27 -17.67
CA LEU A 4 -5.29 7.48 -18.12
C LEU A 4 -4.64 6.72 -16.96
N GLY A 5 -4.68 5.38 -17.01
CA GLY A 5 -4.16 4.49 -15.97
C GLY A 5 -3.41 3.27 -16.52
N PHE A 6 -2.79 2.51 -15.62
CA PHE A 6 -2.10 1.26 -15.89
C PHE A 6 -3.00 0.09 -15.50
N LYS A 7 -3.63 -0.55 -16.47
CA LYS A 7 -4.43 -1.76 -16.24
C LYS A 7 -3.52 -2.92 -15.82
N ARG A 8 -3.89 -3.60 -14.74
CA ARG A 8 -3.24 -4.80 -14.24
C ARG A 8 -3.99 -6.05 -14.71
N LYS A 9 -3.36 -7.22 -14.57
CA LYS A 9 -3.96 -8.51 -14.96
C LYS A 9 -5.17 -8.90 -14.11
N ASP A 10 -5.19 -8.46 -12.85
CA ASP A 10 -6.30 -8.63 -11.90
C ASP A 10 -7.44 -7.60 -12.12
N SER A 11 -7.43 -6.88 -13.24
CA SER A 11 -8.36 -5.79 -13.60
C SER A 11 -8.24 -4.53 -12.76
N SER A 12 -7.40 -4.49 -11.72
CA SER A 12 -7.15 -3.25 -10.97
C SER A 12 -6.41 -2.22 -11.84
N VAL A 13 -6.56 -0.94 -11.50
CA VAL A 13 -5.95 0.16 -12.27
C VAL A 13 -5.07 1.03 -11.39
N GLY A 14 -3.79 1.10 -11.74
CA GLY A 14 -2.84 2.03 -11.12
C GLY A 14 -2.84 3.39 -11.81
N VAL A 15 -2.82 4.48 -11.06
CA VAL A 15 -2.54 5.84 -11.57
C VAL A 15 -1.03 6.12 -11.66
N ARG A 16 -0.21 5.23 -11.10
CA ARG A 16 1.27 5.21 -11.13
C ARG A 16 1.78 3.80 -11.46
N ASN A 17 3.08 3.69 -11.70
CA ASN A 17 3.73 2.44 -12.07
C ASN A 17 5.11 2.32 -11.39
N HIS A 18 5.10 2.07 -10.09
CA HIS A 18 6.30 2.02 -9.26
C HIS A 18 6.82 0.61 -9.08
N VAL A 19 8.13 0.49 -8.84
CA VAL A 19 8.73 -0.72 -8.26
C VAL A 19 8.85 -0.51 -6.76
N LEU A 20 8.32 -1.42 -5.96
CA LEU A 20 8.32 -1.33 -4.50
C LEU A 20 9.55 -2.04 -3.93
N ILE A 21 10.32 -1.35 -3.11
CA ILE A 21 11.39 -1.93 -2.30
C ILE A 21 10.84 -2.15 -0.88
N LEU A 22 10.58 -3.40 -0.53
CA LEU A 22 9.76 -3.78 0.62
C LEU A 22 10.61 -4.46 1.70
N PRO A 23 10.77 -3.87 2.90
CA PRO A 23 11.41 -4.57 4.00
C PRO A 23 10.49 -5.66 4.59
N SER A 24 11.05 -6.83 4.93
CA SER A 24 10.36 -7.83 5.77
C SER A 24 10.47 -7.54 7.27
N CYS A 25 11.47 -6.75 7.67
CA CYS A 25 11.70 -6.33 9.06
C CYS A 25 12.37 -4.96 9.17
N ALA A 26 12.35 -4.38 10.38
CA ALA A 26 12.94 -3.09 10.67
C ALA A 26 14.42 -2.96 10.25
N CYS A 27 15.22 -4.00 10.50
CA CYS A 27 16.64 -4.00 10.17
C CYS A 27 16.93 -3.89 8.67
N ALA A 28 15.97 -4.25 7.80
CA ALA A 28 16.10 -4.13 6.37
C ALA A 28 15.62 -2.76 5.81
N SER A 29 14.87 -1.97 6.59
CA SER A 29 14.28 -0.71 6.15
C SER A 29 15.30 0.28 5.59
N GLU A 30 16.47 0.39 6.22
CA GLU A 30 17.54 1.29 5.76
C GLU A 30 18.14 0.82 4.43
N THR A 31 18.37 -0.48 4.27
CA THR A 31 18.80 -1.07 3.00
C THR A 31 17.78 -0.78 1.90
N CYS A 32 16.48 -0.93 2.19
CA CYS A 32 15.41 -0.60 1.23
C CYS A 32 15.43 0.88 0.82
N ARG A 33 15.64 1.80 1.77
CA ARG A 33 15.75 3.24 1.52
C ARG A 33 16.96 3.56 0.62
N VAL A 34 18.11 2.95 0.90
CA VAL A 34 19.35 3.11 0.11
C VAL A 34 19.20 2.57 -1.31
N VAL A 35 18.50 1.45 -1.49
CA VAL A 35 18.21 0.92 -2.83
C VAL A 35 17.28 1.86 -3.59
N ALA A 36 16.21 2.33 -2.94
CA ALA A 36 15.22 3.18 -3.59
C ALA A 36 15.79 4.57 -3.99
N SER A 37 16.75 5.11 -3.24
CA SER A 37 17.41 6.37 -3.61
C SER A 37 18.31 6.28 -4.84
N GLN A 38 18.71 5.07 -5.24
CA GLN A 38 19.60 4.83 -6.39
C GLN A 38 18.85 4.54 -7.69
N VAL A 39 17.56 4.21 -7.63
CA VAL A 39 16.78 3.80 -8.81
C VAL A 39 15.51 4.64 -8.92
N LEU A 40 15.52 5.58 -9.86
CA LEU A 40 14.34 6.39 -10.17
C LEU A 40 13.16 5.49 -10.58
N GLY A 41 11.95 5.83 -10.12
CA GLY A 41 10.75 5.03 -10.36
C GLY A 41 10.45 4.00 -9.27
N THR A 42 11.37 3.80 -8.33
CA THR A 42 11.12 2.99 -7.13
C THR A 42 10.47 3.80 -6.00
N LYS A 43 9.85 3.07 -5.07
CA LYS A 43 9.39 3.57 -3.77
C LYS A 43 9.75 2.55 -2.71
N ASN A 44 10.13 3.01 -1.52
CA ASN A 44 10.32 2.14 -0.37
C ASN A 44 9.26 2.42 0.70
N VAL A 45 9.03 1.39 1.52
CA VAL A 45 8.31 1.52 2.80
C VAL A 45 9.35 1.39 3.92
N ILE A 46 9.08 2.04 5.04
CA ILE A 46 9.86 1.89 6.28
C ILE A 46 8.94 1.24 7.30
N ILE A 47 9.41 0.18 7.92
CA ILE A 47 8.76 -0.44 9.08
C ILE A 47 9.73 -0.47 10.26
N ASN A 48 9.18 -0.46 11.47
CA ASN A 48 9.92 -0.51 12.72
C ASN A 48 9.57 -1.77 13.54
N VAL A 49 9.03 -2.79 12.87
CA VAL A 49 8.52 -4.05 13.43
C VAL A 49 9.08 -5.25 12.63
N GLY A 50 8.71 -6.48 13.00
CA GLY A 50 9.04 -7.69 12.25
C GLY A 50 9.93 -8.70 12.99
N CYS A 51 10.34 -8.39 14.22
CA CYS A 51 11.08 -9.31 15.09
C CYS A 51 10.48 -9.31 16.49
N SER A 52 10.35 -10.49 17.10
CA SER A 52 9.89 -10.66 18.49
C SER A 52 8.53 -10.00 18.80
N ASP A 53 7.67 -9.92 17.79
CA ASP A 53 6.31 -9.41 17.93
C ASP A 53 5.36 -10.48 18.49
N VAL A 54 4.27 -10.03 19.11
CA VAL A 54 3.12 -10.91 19.39
C VAL A 54 2.42 -11.29 18.08
N THR A 55 1.83 -12.48 18.02
CA THR A 55 1.21 -13.04 16.81
C THR A 55 0.25 -12.06 16.13
N ALA A 56 -0.60 -11.37 16.89
CA ALA A 56 -1.55 -10.38 16.36
C ALA A 56 -0.84 -9.22 15.62
N ASN A 57 0.29 -8.74 16.15
CA ASN A 57 1.07 -7.67 15.50
C ASN A 57 1.81 -8.18 14.26
N THR A 58 2.33 -9.41 14.31
CA THR A 58 2.91 -10.08 13.14
C THR A 58 1.88 -10.21 12.02
N GLU A 59 0.67 -10.68 12.31
CA GLU A 59 -0.41 -10.80 11.33
C GLU A 59 -0.80 -9.44 10.74
N MET A 60 -0.95 -8.42 11.57
CA MET A 60 -1.23 -7.05 11.13
C MET A 60 -0.13 -6.54 10.19
N THR A 61 1.13 -6.69 10.59
CA THR A 61 2.30 -6.30 9.78
C THR A 61 2.30 -7.03 8.44
N GLN A 62 2.06 -8.34 8.43
CA GLN A 62 1.99 -9.12 7.20
C GLN A 62 0.84 -8.69 6.30
N ARG A 63 -0.34 -8.34 6.85
CA ARG A 63 -1.44 -7.77 6.06
C ARG A 63 -1.05 -6.45 5.42
N VAL A 64 -0.43 -5.54 6.17
CA VAL A 64 -0.01 -4.22 5.67
C VAL A 64 1.06 -4.34 4.58
N LEU A 65 2.11 -5.14 4.81
CA LEU A 65 3.19 -5.35 3.84
C LEU A 65 2.68 -6.00 2.55
N THR A 66 1.80 -7.00 2.67
CA THR A 66 1.15 -7.62 1.51
C THR A 66 0.27 -6.60 0.78
N GLY A 67 -0.48 -5.76 1.50
CA GLY A 67 -1.30 -4.70 0.92
C GLY A 67 -0.49 -3.69 0.09
N PHE A 68 0.68 -3.26 0.59
CA PHE A 68 1.59 -2.41 -0.18
C PHE A 68 2.03 -3.08 -1.49
N ALA A 69 2.43 -4.36 -1.43
CA ALA A 69 2.85 -5.12 -2.60
C ALA A 69 1.72 -5.30 -3.63
N LEU A 70 0.49 -5.53 -3.16
CA LEU A 70 -0.68 -5.77 -4.03
C LEU A 70 -1.28 -4.50 -4.61
N ASN A 71 -0.97 -3.31 -4.09
CA ASN A 71 -1.48 -2.04 -4.60
C ASN A 71 -1.31 -1.88 -6.13
N ALA A 72 -2.36 -1.42 -6.82
CA ALA A 72 -2.38 -1.30 -8.29
C ALA A 72 -1.32 -0.33 -8.85
N ASN A 73 -0.81 0.59 -8.04
CA ASN A 73 0.30 1.48 -8.42
C ASN A 73 1.67 0.78 -8.44
N VAL A 74 1.76 -0.44 -7.93
CA VAL A 74 3.00 -1.24 -7.89
C VAL A 74 3.03 -2.21 -9.06
N PHE A 75 4.05 -2.07 -9.90
CA PHE A 75 4.37 -2.98 -11.00
C PHE A 75 5.01 -4.26 -10.48
N GLY A 76 6.03 -4.13 -9.64
CA GLY A 76 6.87 -5.23 -9.15
C GLY A 76 7.46 -4.93 -7.79
N VAL A 77 7.96 -5.97 -7.12
CA VAL A 77 8.39 -5.91 -5.72
C VAL A 77 9.79 -6.52 -5.53
N VAL A 78 10.66 -5.79 -4.85
CA VAL A 78 11.95 -6.28 -4.35
C VAL A 78 11.84 -6.37 -2.83
N VAL A 79 11.74 -7.59 -2.30
CA VAL A 79 11.68 -7.83 -0.85
C VAL A 79 13.10 -7.92 -0.29
N ILE A 80 13.38 -7.23 0.81
CA ILE A 80 14.67 -7.30 1.50
C ILE A 80 14.42 -7.67 2.96
N GLY A 81 15.08 -8.71 3.44
CA GLY A 81 15.07 -9.11 4.85
C GLY A 81 16.44 -9.15 5.46
N LEU A 82 16.53 -9.23 6.78
CA LEU A 82 17.82 -9.41 7.45
C LEU A 82 18.23 -10.89 7.39
N GLY A 83 17.29 -11.80 7.68
CA GLY A 83 17.49 -13.24 7.78
C GLY A 83 17.07 -13.85 9.13
N CYS A 84 16.68 -13.02 10.11
CA CYS A 84 16.28 -13.47 11.46
C CYS A 84 14.91 -12.95 11.91
N GLU A 85 14.16 -12.34 11.00
CA GLU A 85 12.81 -11.87 11.27
C GLU A 85 11.79 -13.00 11.46
N THR A 86 10.67 -12.70 12.13
CA THR A 86 9.63 -13.69 12.44
C THR A 86 9.02 -14.30 11.17
N VAL A 87 8.81 -13.48 10.14
CA VAL A 87 8.34 -13.92 8.81
C VAL A 87 9.39 -13.51 7.80
N GLY A 88 10.13 -14.49 7.28
CA GLY A 88 11.28 -14.27 6.42
C GLY A 88 10.93 -13.62 5.08
N HIS A 89 11.90 -12.91 4.48
CA HIS A 89 11.73 -12.29 3.15
C HIS A 89 11.25 -13.26 2.06
N ARG A 90 11.69 -14.53 2.09
CA ARG A 90 11.24 -15.55 1.13
C ARG A 90 9.77 -15.87 1.31
N GLU A 91 9.32 -16.04 2.56
CA GLU A 91 7.92 -16.35 2.86
C GLU A 91 6.99 -15.20 2.43
N LEU A 92 7.37 -13.95 2.73
CA LEU A 92 6.63 -12.78 2.26
C LEU A 92 6.62 -12.71 0.72
N ALA A 93 7.74 -12.97 0.06
CA ALA A 93 7.81 -12.98 -1.40
C ALA A 93 6.93 -14.06 -2.04
N GLU A 94 6.94 -15.28 -1.51
CA GLU A 94 6.06 -16.36 -1.97
C GLU A 94 4.59 -16.03 -1.74
N LYS A 95 4.24 -15.44 -0.60
CA LYS A 95 2.89 -14.95 -0.35
C LYS A 95 2.43 -13.93 -1.39
N ILE A 96 3.28 -12.97 -1.77
CA ILE A 96 2.96 -11.98 -2.80
C ILE A 96 2.78 -12.64 -4.18
N ARG A 97 3.61 -13.61 -4.53
CA ARG A 97 3.48 -14.38 -5.78
C ARG A 97 2.19 -15.20 -5.85
N MET A 98 1.77 -15.79 -4.73
CA MET A 98 0.51 -16.54 -4.69
C MET A 98 -0.72 -15.64 -4.89
N LEU A 99 -0.62 -14.37 -4.49
CA LEU A 99 -1.72 -13.42 -4.52
C LEU A 99 -1.69 -12.49 -5.76
N SER A 100 -0.62 -12.51 -6.56
CA SER A 100 -0.50 -11.65 -7.73
C SER A 100 0.49 -12.16 -8.78
N ASP A 101 0.25 -11.79 -10.03
CA ASP A 101 1.15 -12.05 -11.16
C ASP A 101 2.32 -11.05 -11.28
N LYS A 102 2.57 -10.26 -10.23
CA LYS A 102 3.61 -9.22 -10.27
C LYS A 102 5.00 -9.87 -10.22
N PRO A 103 6.01 -9.31 -10.91
CA PRO A 103 7.39 -9.73 -10.72
C PRO A 103 7.82 -9.43 -9.28
N VAL A 104 8.24 -10.47 -8.57
CA VAL A 104 8.76 -10.40 -7.20
C VAL A 104 10.17 -10.98 -7.17
N VAL A 105 11.09 -10.35 -6.46
CA VAL A 105 12.39 -10.95 -6.09
C VAL A 105 12.63 -10.69 -4.61
N SER A 106 13.51 -11.47 -3.99
CA SER A 106 13.82 -11.30 -2.57
C SER A 106 15.28 -11.53 -2.26
N PHE A 107 15.85 -10.74 -1.35
CA PHE A 107 17.24 -10.87 -0.89
C PHE A 107 17.31 -10.85 0.64
N GLY A 108 18.13 -11.74 1.20
CA GLY A 108 18.44 -11.77 2.63
C GLY A 108 19.80 -11.15 2.90
N ILE A 109 19.87 -10.14 3.78
CA ILE A 109 21.11 -9.40 4.02
C ILE A 109 22.24 -10.31 4.52
N GLN A 110 21.94 -11.23 5.44
CA GLN A 110 22.90 -12.21 5.93
C GLN A 110 23.28 -13.24 4.86
N GLU A 111 22.31 -13.67 4.04
CA GLU A 111 22.53 -14.65 2.96
C GLU A 111 23.48 -14.12 1.90
N GLU A 112 23.35 -12.83 1.57
CA GLU A 112 24.18 -12.19 0.55
C GLU A 112 25.54 -11.73 1.07
N GLY A 113 25.80 -11.82 2.38
CA GLY A 113 27.07 -11.44 2.99
C GLY A 113 27.16 -9.96 3.37
N GLY A 114 26.03 -9.32 3.65
CA GLY A 114 25.94 -7.98 4.23
C GLY A 114 25.22 -6.95 3.37
N THR A 115 24.96 -5.79 3.98
CA THR A 115 24.11 -4.73 3.43
C THR A 115 24.57 -4.21 2.07
N ILE A 116 25.88 -3.99 1.89
CA ILE A 116 26.43 -3.42 0.65
C ILE A 116 26.19 -4.34 -0.54
N LYS A 117 26.49 -5.64 -0.38
CA LYS A 117 26.31 -6.63 -1.45
C LYS A 117 24.83 -6.85 -1.77
N THR A 118 23.99 -6.91 -0.74
CA THR A 118 22.54 -7.00 -0.87
C THR A 118 21.96 -5.81 -1.63
N ALA A 119 22.37 -4.59 -1.28
CA ALA A 119 21.92 -3.38 -1.93
C ALA A 119 22.31 -3.34 -3.41
N ALA A 120 23.52 -3.78 -3.76
CA ALA A 120 23.96 -3.84 -5.16
C ALA A 120 23.07 -4.78 -6.01
N LEU A 121 22.78 -5.99 -5.49
CA LEU A 121 21.90 -6.96 -6.16
C LEU A 121 20.46 -6.43 -6.28
N ALA A 122 19.94 -5.83 -5.21
CA ALA A 122 18.61 -5.25 -5.17
C ALA A 122 18.47 -4.06 -6.14
N VAL A 123 19.49 -3.20 -6.26
CA VAL A 123 19.55 -2.11 -7.25
C VAL A 123 19.51 -2.66 -8.66
N GLU A 124 20.29 -3.70 -8.96
CA GLU A 124 20.27 -4.32 -10.29
C GLU A 124 18.88 -4.87 -10.64
N ALA A 125 18.26 -5.60 -9.71
CA ALA A 125 16.92 -6.15 -9.90
C ALA A 125 15.86 -5.05 -10.06
N ALA A 126 15.91 -4.01 -9.22
CA ALA A 126 15.00 -2.88 -9.30
C ALA A 126 15.13 -2.14 -10.64
N ARG A 127 16.35 -1.94 -11.14
CA ARG A 127 16.58 -1.32 -12.47
C ARG A 127 15.92 -2.11 -13.60
N LYS A 128 16.09 -3.44 -13.60
CA LYS A 128 15.45 -4.32 -14.59
C LYS A 128 13.92 -4.22 -14.51
N MET A 129 13.36 -4.23 -13.30
CA MET A 129 11.90 -4.09 -13.13
C MET A 129 11.40 -2.72 -13.57
N VAL A 130 12.12 -1.63 -13.29
CA VAL A 130 11.76 -0.28 -13.75
C VAL A 130 11.83 -0.18 -15.27
N GLU A 131 12.82 -0.80 -15.90
CA GLU A 131 12.92 -0.87 -17.36
C GLU A 131 11.67 -1.54 -17.96
N GLU A 132 11.26 -2.70 -17.44
CA GLU A 132 10.04 -3.37 -17.89
C GLU A 132 8.78 -2.54 -17.60
N ALA A 133 8.71 -1.91 -16.42
CA ALA A 133 7.60 -1.03 -16.06
C ALA A 133 7.48 0.16 -17.04
N SER A 134 8.59 0.72 -17.49
CA SER A 134 8.61 1.89 -18.38
C SER A 134 8.12 1.60 -19.80
N LYS A 135 8.11 0.32 -20.22
CA LYS A 135 7.57 -0.10 -21.51
C LYS A 135 6.04 -0.04 -21.56
N LEU A 136 5.37 -0.09 -20.40
CA LEU A 136 3.92 -0.02 -20.31
C LEU A 136 3.44 1.40 -20.54
N GLN A 137 2.44 1.55 -21.40
CA GLN A 137 1.75 2.82 -21.64
C GLN A 137 0.46 2.88 -20.82
N LYS A 138 0.08 4.10 -20.42
CA LYS A 138 -1.24 4.32 -19.84
C LYS A 138 -2.31 4.11 -20.92
N VAL A 139 -3.43 3.56 -20.50
CA VAL A 139 -4.62 3.35 -21.34
C VAL A 139 -5.81 4.07 -20.74
N GLU A 140 -6.82 4.32 -21.56
CA GLU A 140 -8.08 4.88 -21.07
C GLU A 140 -8.81 3.87 -20.17
N CYS A 141 -9.13 4.32 -18.97
CA CYS A 141 -9.81 3.58 -17.90
C CYS A 141 -11.07 4.34 -17.48
N ASP A 142 -12.05 3.64 -16.92
CA ASP A 142 -13.27 4.28 -16.44
C ASP A 142 -13.06 4.86 -15.04
N ALA A 143 -13.75 5.93 -14.70
CA ALA A 143 -13.72 6.47 -13.35
C ALA A 143 -14.20 5.45 -12.29
N SER A 144 -14.98 4.44 -12.69
CA SER A 144 -15.32 3.30 -11.81
C SER A 144 -14.10 2.49 -11.35
N ASP A 145 -12.97 2.58 -12.07
CA ASP A 145 -11.72 1.90 -11.69
C ASP A 145 -10.94 2.64 -10.59
N LEU A 146 -11.41 3.82 -10.15
CA LEU A 146 -10.74 4.62 -9.13
C LEU A 146 -11.00 4.09 -7.72
N PHE A 147 -9.93 4.00 -6.94
CA PHE A 147 -9.98 3.84 -5.49
C PHE A 147 -9.31 5.05 -4.86
N VAL A 148 -10.07 5.86 -4.12
CA VAL A 148 -9.58 7.10 -3.50
C VAL A 148 -9.65 6.99 -1.98
N ALA A 149 -8.49 6.99 -1.34
CA ALA A 149 -8.38 7.11 0.11
C ALA A 149 -8.41 8.60 0.51
N ILE A 150 -9.09 8.89 1.60
CA ILE A 150 -9.33 10.22 2.14
C ILE A 150 -8.81 10.22 3.58
N GLU A 151 -7.97 11.20 3.88
CA GLU A 151 -7.40 11.41 5.21
C GLU A 151 -7.39 12.91 5.49
N CYS A 152 -7.43 13.27 6.76
CA CYS A 152 -7.14 14.60 7.26
C CYS A 152 -5.63 14.83 7.35
N GLY A 153 -5.26 16.08 7.60
CA GLY A 153 -3.88 16.50 7.82
C GLY A 153 -3.78 17.23 9.16
N GLY A 154 -3.43 18.52 9.11
CA GLY A 154 -3.54 19.39 10.28
C GLY A 154 -4.97 19.90 10.43
N SER A 155 -5.74 19.33 11.35
CA SER A 155 -7.11 19.78 11.62
C SER A 155 -7.13 21.24 12.08
N ASP A 156 -8.04 22.02 11.51
CA ASP A 156 -8.28 23.41 11.91
C ASP A 156 -9.78 23.72 11.99
N ALA A 157 -10.10 24.90 12.54
CA ALA A 157 -11.49 25.33 12.73
C ALA A 157 -12.26 25.52 11.41
N THR A 158 -11.58 25.54 10.26
CA THR A 158 -12.18 25.70 8.94
C THR A 158 -12.38 24.38 8.19
N SER A 159 -11.72 23.31 8.62
CA SER A 159 -11.67 22.02 7.94
C SER A 159 -13.07 21.43 7.77
N GLY A 160 -13.87 21.43 8.86
CA GLY A 160 -15.25 20.94 8.86
C GLY A 160 -16.26 21.82 8.10
N ILE A 161 -15.91 23.04 7.71
CA ILE A 161 -16.80 23.97 6.98
C ILE A 161 -16.37 24.22 5.54
N ALA A 162 -15.14 23.85 5.16
CA ALA A 162 -14.58 24.10 3.83
C ALA A 162 -14.02 22.83 3.18
N SER A 163 -12.85 22.35 3.60
CA SER A 163 -12.17 21.24 2.92
C SER A 163 -12.93 19.92 3.04
N ASN A 164 -13.43 19.59 4.23
CA ASN A 164 -14.08 18.29 4.47
C ASN A 164 -15.41 18.19 3.72
N PRO A 165 -16.28 19.22 3.70
CA PRO A 165 -17.46 19.24 2.83
C PRO A 165 -17.12 19.13 1.33
N ALA A 166 -16.05 19.80 0.87
CA ALA A 166 -15.63 19.71 -0.53
C ALA A 166 -15.15 18.30 -0.90
N VAL A 167 -14.38 17.66 -0.02
CA VAL A 167 -13.93 16.27 -0.17
C VAL A 167 -15.10 15.29 -0.09
N GLY A 168 -16.08 15.53 0.79
CA GLY A 168 -17.33 14.75 0.84
C GLY A 168 -18.11 14.82 -0.48
N SER A 169 -18.28 16.03 -1.04
CA SER A 169 -18.91 16.18 -2.36
C SER A 169 -18.11 15.51 -3.49
N MET A 170 -16.78 15.47 -3.40
CA MET A 170 -15.95 14.72 -4.33
C MET A 170 -16.15 13.21 -4.16
N ALA A 171 -16.25 12.71 -2.93
CA ALA A 171 -16.47 11.32 -2.64
C ALA A 171 -17.81 10.82 -3.22
N ASP A 172 -18.90 11.57 -3.01
CA ASP A 172 -20.21 11.24 -3.58
C ASP A 172 -20.16 11.17 -5.12
N LYS A 173 -19.45 12.11 -5.77
CA LYS A 173 -19.29 12.10 -7.24
C LYS A 173 -18.49 10.90 -7.74
N ILE A 174 -17.48 10.44 -6.99
CA ILE A 174 -16.72 9.23 -7.36
C ILE A 174 -17.61 8.00 -7.20
N TYR A 175 -18.38 7.92 -6.13
CA TYR A 175 -19.35 6.85 -5.91
C TYR A 175 -20.40 6.77 -7.03
N ASP A 176 -20.97 7.92 -7.44
CA ASP A 176 -21.94 8.00 -8.55
C ASP A 176 -21.34 7.55 -9.90
N LEU A 177 -20.02 7.66 -10.05
CA LEU A 177 -19.27 7.17 -11.22
C LEU A 177 -18.90 5.67 -11.09
N GLY A 178 -19.32 4.99 -10.02
CA GLY A 178 -19.03 3.59 -9.73
C GLY A 178 -17.65 3.33 -9.14
N GLY A 179 -16.93 4.39 -8.73
CA GLY A 179 -15.63 4.26 -8.07
C GLY A 179 -15.76 4.03 -6.56
N THR A 180 -14.64 3.78 -5.91
CA THR A 180 -14.57 3.51 -4.47
C THR A 180 -13.88 4.65 -3.74
N THR A 181 -14.48 5.10 -2.65
CA THR A 181 -13.86 6.02 -1.69
C THR A 181 -13.70 5.34 -0.33
N MET A 182 -12.59 5.60 0.34
CA MET A 182 -12.31 5.07 1.67
C MET A 182 -11.84 6.21 2.55
N MET A 183 -12.37 6.28 3.77
CA MET A 183 -11.87 7.15 4.82
C MET A 183 -11.27 6.26 5.91
N SER A 184 -10.11 6.63 6.44
CA SER A 184 -9.53 5.95 7.61
C SER A 184 -9.79 6.77 8.88
N GLU A 185 -8.78 6.97 9.73
CA GLU A 185 -8.85 7.84 10.91
C GLU A 185 -10.00 7.54 11.89
N THR A 186 -10.11 6.29 12.35
CA THR A 186 -11.12 5.88 13.36
C THR A 186 -11.22 6.84 14.54
N VAL A 187 -10.08 7.36 15.01
CA VAL A 187 -10.01 8.29 16.14
C VAL A 187 -10.63 9.67 15.85
N GLU A 188 -10.69 10.10 14.58
CA GLU A 188 -11.19 11.43 14.20
C GLU A 188 -12.73 11.48 14.13
N PHE A 189 -13.41 10.33 14.11
CA PHE A 189 -14.88 10.27 14.14
C PHE A 189 -15.44 9.73 15.46
N ILE A 190 -14.61 9.51 16.49
CA ILE A 190 -15.09 9.23 17.85
C ILE A 190 -15.90 10.43 18.35
N GLY A 191 -17.10 10.17 18.88
CA GLY A 191 -18.12 11.17 19.20
C GLY A 191 -19.10 11.45 18.06
N ALA A 192 -18.82 10.98 16.85
CA ALA A 192 -19.67 11.11 15.66
C ALA A 192 -19.96 9.75 14.97
N GLU A 193 -19.48 8.63 15.52
CA GLU A 193 -19.66 7.29 14.97
C GLU A 193 -21.13 6.93 14.76
N HIS A 194 -22.00 7.37 15.68
CA HIS A 194 -23.45 7.18 15.57
C HIS A 194 -24.10 7.93 14.39
N VAL A 195 -23.46 9.00 13.87
CA VAL A 195 -23.91 9.70 12.66
C VAL A 195 -23.52 8.89 11.42
N LEU A 196 -22.30 8.34 11.40
CA LEU A 196 -21.81 7.50 10.30
C LEU A 196 -22.56 6.16 10.25
N ALA A 197 -22.75 5.50 11.40
CA ALA A 197 -23.42 4.21 11.51
C ALA A 197 -24.85 4.23 10.97
N LYS A 198 -25.59 5.33 11.15
CA LYS A 198 -26.93 5.53 10.57
C LYS A 198 -26.97 5.45 9.04
N ARG A 199 -25.83 5.63 8.38
CA ARG A 199 -25.66 5.53 6.93
C ARG A 199 -25.19 4.13 6.48
N GLY A 200 -25.00 3.19 7.41
CA GLY A 200 -24.66 1.80 7.08
C GLY A 200 -25.77 1.16 6.25
N GLU A 201 -25.40 0.48 5.17
CA GLU A 201 -26.34 -0.17 4.26
C GLU A 201 -27.12 -1.31 4.95
N THR A 202 -26.48 -1.98 5.92
CA THR A 202 -27.09 -3.05 6.71
C THR A 202 -26.92 -2.83 8.20
N PRO A 203 -27.75 -3.45 9.07
CA PRO A 203 -27.57 -3.42 10.51
C PRO A 203 -26.19 -3.91 10.96
N GLU A 204 -25.63 -4.91 10.28
CA GLU A 204 -24.31 -5.44 10.57
C GLU A 204 -23.20 -4.40 10.30
N ILE A 205 -23.31 -3.64 9.21
CA ILE A 205 -22.37 -2.55 8.90
C ILE A 205 -22.50 -1.42 9.91
N HIS A 206 -23.73 -1.06 10.29
CA HIS A 206 -23.97 -0.10 11.37
C HIS A 206 -23.23 -0.52 12.64
N ASP A 207 -23.41 -1.77 13.09
CA ASP A 207 -22.82 -2.26 14.33
C ASP A 207 -21.30 -2.38 14.25
N GLN A 208 -20.74 -2.68 13.08
CA GLN A 208 -19.29 -2.68 12.84
C GLN A 208 -18.69 -1.27 12.99
N ILE A 209 -19.39 -0.23 12.51
CA ILE A 209 -18.96 1.18 12.63
C ILE A 209 -18.96 1.61 14.11
N ILE A 210 -19.93 1.18 14.91
CA ILE A 210 -19.92 1.47 16.35
C ILE A 210 -18.77 0.73 17.03
N ARG A 211 -18.61 -0.56 16.75
CA ARG A 211 -17.62 -1.42 17.43
C ARG A 211 -16.18 -1.01 17.19
N ILE A 212 -15.85 -0.45 16.02
CA ILE A 212 -14.47 -0.04 15.73
C ILE A 212 -14.01 1.16 16.60
N CYS A 213 -14.95 1.88 17.24
CA CYS A 213 -14.68 2.97 18.16
C CYS A 213 -14.64 2.56 19.65
N GLU A 214 -14.95 1.30 19.97
CA GLU A 214 -14.89 0.74 21.33
C GLU A 214 -13.45 0.34 21.71
#